data_AF-A0A1X4HSW8-F1
#
_entry.id   AF-A0A1X4HSW8-F1
#
_cell.length_a   1.000
_cell.length_b   1.000
_cell.length_c   1.000
_cell.angle_alpha   90.00
_cell.angle_beta   90.00
_cell.angle_gamma   90.00
#
_symmetry.space_group_name_H-M   'P 1'
#
loop_
_entity.id
_entity.type
_entity.pdbx_description
1 polymer ?
#
loop_
_entity_poly.entity_id
_entity_poly.type
_entity_poly.pdbx_seq_one_letter_code
_entity_poly.pdbx_strand_id
1 'polypeptide(L)'
;ARVPAPEPRGTGVWDTDGTVLVTGGTGGLGAAVARHLVTEHGARSLLLVSRRGPAADGAGELAAALEAEGARVTVAACDVSDR
;
A
#
# COMPACT_ATOMS: atom_id res chain seq x y z
N ALA A 1 13.09 -22.38 -6.72
CA ALA A 1 11.90 -22.92 -7.39
C ALA A 1 10.81 -21.84 -7.41
N ARG A 2 10.09 -21.65 -8.52
CA ARG A 2 8.97 -20.69 -8.58
C ARG A 2 7.79 -21.28 -7.83
N VAL A 3 7.26 -20.56 -6.84
CA VAL A 3 6.03 -20.98 -6.14
C VAL A 3 4.86 -20.81 -7.12
N PRO A 4 3.98 -21.81 -7.26
CA PRO A 4 2.77 -21.67 -8.08
C PRO A 4 1.90 -20.54 -7.53
N ALA A 5 1.35 -19.72 -8.43
CA ALA A 5 0.44 -18.66 -8.01
C ALA A 5 -0.82 -19.30 -7.39
N PRO A 6 -1.33 -18.77 -6.27
CA PRO A 6 -2.60 -19.23 -5.72
C PRO A 6 -3.72 -18.99 -6.74
N GLU A 7 -4.68 -19.92 -6.79
CA GLU A 7 -5.89 -19.77 -7.59
C GLU A 7 -6.61 -18.46 -7.18
N PRO A 8 -7.06 -17.64 -8.16
CA PRO A 8 -7.70 -16.37 -7.87
C PRO A 8 -8.97 -16.60 -7.03
N ARG A 9 -8.94 -16.15 -5.77
CA ARG A 9 -10.08 -16.25 -4.85
C ARG A 9 -11.06 -15.10 -5.12
N GLY A 10 -12.16 -15.41 -5.79
CA GLY A 10 -13.34 -14.55 -5.92
C GLY A 10 -13.12 -13.24 -6.69
N THR A 11 -14.22 -12.61 -7.10
CA THR A 11 -14.19 -11.30 -7.77
C THR A 11 -13.85 -10.19 -6.75
N GLY A 12 -12.55 -10.01 -6.50
CA GLY A 12 -11.92 -8.70 -6.26
C GLY A 12 -12.45 -7.82 -5.13
N VAL A 13 -12.92 -8.37 -4.01
CA VAL A 13 -13.13 -7.57 -2.80
C VAL A 13 -11.86 -7.63 -1.98
N TRP A 14 -11.26 -6.47 -1.71
CA TRP A 14 -10.16 -6.37 -0.77
C TRP A 14 -10.67 -6.74 0.62
N ASP A 15 -9.93 -7.61 1.32
CA ASP A 15 -10.20 -7.87 2.72
C ASP A 15 -10.02 -6.57 3.50
N THR A 16 -11.13 -5.97 3.95
CA THR A 16 -11.13 -4.70 4.67
C THR A 16 -10.59 -4.82 6.09
N ASP A 17 -10.52 -6.05 6.62
CA ASP A 17 -9.95 -6.35 7.93
C ASP A 17 -8.43 -6.60 7.85
N GLY A 18 -7.91 -6.87 6.64
CA GLY A 18 -6.51 -7.10 6.36
C GLY A 18 -5.69 -5.83 6.07
N THR A 19 -4.36 -5.97 6.03
CA THR A 19 -3.43 -4.90 5.60
C THR A 19 -3.02 -5.10 4.14
N VAL A 20 -3.15 -4.05 3.33
CA VAL A 20 -2.66 -4.03 1.95
C VAL A 20 -1.24 -3.48 1.90
N LEU A 21 -0.30 -4.27 1.37
CA LEU A 21 1.09 -3.87 1.12
C LEU A 21 1.23 -3.28 -0.28
N VAL A 22 1.77 -2.06 -0.38
CA VAL A 22 2.08 -1.41 -1.66
C VAL A 22 3.59 -1.17 -1.76
N THR A 23 4.25 -1.87 -2.67
CA THR A 23 5.68 -1.69 -2.97
C THR A 23 5.89 -0.53 -3.93
N GLY A 24 6.92 0.29 -3.68
CA GLY A 24 7.04 1.59 -4.35
C GLY A 24 5.90 2.53 -3.97
N GLY A 25 5.27 2.33 -2.80
CA GLY A 25 4.02 2.97 -2.40
C GLY A 25 4.09 4.49 -2.27
N THR A 26 5.30 5.06 -2.12
CA THR A 26 5.52 6.51 -2.07
C THR A 26 5.84 7.14 -3.43
N GLY A 27 5.92 6.35 -4.52
CA GLY A 27 6.08 6.86 -5.88
C GLY A 27 4.75 7.26 -6.52
N GLY A 28 4.76 7.97 -7.65
CA GLY A 28 3.54 8.53 -8.27
C GLY A 28 2.42 7.50 -8.51
N LEU A 29 2.75 6.35 -9.11
CA LEU A 29 1.76 5.28 -9.33
C LEU A 29 1.36 4.58 -8.03
N GLY A 30 2.31 4.30 -7.12
CA GLY A 30 2.02 3.70 -5.83
C GLY A 30 1.07 4.54 -4.99
N ALA A 31 1.26 5.86 -5.01
CA ALA A 31 0.41 6.83 -4.35
C ALA A 31 -1.00 6.88 -4.96
N ALA A 32 -1.10 6.89 -6.29
CA ALA A 32 -2.39 6.86 -6.99
C ALA A 32 -3.17 5.57 -6.68
N VAL A 33 -2.48 4.42 -6.69
CA VAL A 33 -3.08 3.13 -6.31
C VAL A 33 -3.50 3.13 -4.85
N ALA A 34 -2.68 3.61 -3.92
CA ALA A 34 -3.03 3.69 -2.50
C ALA A 34 -4.31 4.51 -2.28
N ARG A 35 -4.45 5.65 -2.97
CA ARG A 35 -5.67 6.47 -2.93
C ARG A 35 -6.89 5.69 -3.44
N HIS A 36 -6.76 5.09 -4.63
CA HIS A 36 -7.83 4.29 -5.23
C HIS A 36 -8.28 3.12 -4.33
N LEU A 37 -7.33 2.48 -3.65
CA LEU A 37 -7.63 1.39 -2.72
C LEU A 37 -8.46 1.86 -1.52
N VAL A 38 -8.17 3.05 -0.99
CA VAL A 38 -8.91 3.60 0.16
C VAL A 38 -10.29 4.10 -0.25
N THR A 39 -10.38 4.85 -1.37
CA THR A 39 -11.61 5.54 -1.78
C THR A 39 -12.59 4.61 -2.49
N GLU A 40 -12.13 3.80 -3.44
CA GLU A 40 -13.02 2.96 -4.27
C GLU A 40 -13.17 1.54 -3.73
N HIS A 41 -12.15 1.03 -3.04
CA HIS A 41 -12.12 -0.36 -2.59
C HIS A 41 -12.26 -0.55 -1.09
N GLY A 42 -12.36 0.53 -0.31
CA GLY A 42 -12.60 0.44 1.12
C GLY A 42 -11.44 -0.07 1.95
N ALA A 43 -10.20 -0.09 1.44
CA ALA A 43 -9.04 -0.48 2.23
C ALA A 43 -8.86 0.45 3.43
N ARG A 44 -8.62 -0.13 4.62
CA ARG A 44 -8.48 0.62 5.88
C ARG A 44 -7.13 0.46 6.56
N SER A 45 -6.29 -0.48 6.11
CA SER A 45 -4.93 -0.63 6.62
C SER A 45 -3.96 -0.73 5.45
N LEU A 46 -3.02 0.21 5.36
CA LEU A 46 -2.01 0.27 4.32
C LEU A 46 -0.61 0.20 4.90
N LEU A 47 0.24 -0.61 4.28
CA LEU A 47 1.68 -0.59 4.45
C LEU A 47 2.31 -0.12 3.14
N LEU A 48 2.83 1.10 3.11
CA LEU A 48 3.52 1.67 1.97
C LEU A 48 5.02 1.45 2.15
N VAL A 49 5.63 0.64 1.28
CA VAL A 49 7.08 0.40 1.33
C VAL A 49 7.77 0.99 0.13
N SER A 50 8.91 1.61 0.38
CA SER A 50 9.88 2.00 -0.64
C SER A 50 11.25 2.07 0.01
N ARG A 51 12.33 2.06 -0.77
CA ARG A 51 13.69 2.16 -0.20
C ARG A 51 13.90 3.42 0.65
N ARG A 52 13.29 4.55 0.24
CA ARG A 52 13.37 5.83 0.96
C ARG A 52 12.37 5.90 2.13
N GLY A 53 11.27 5.14 2.08
CA GLY A 53 10.27 5.10 3.13
C GLY A 53 9.73 6.49 3.49
N PRO A 54 9.64 6.84 4.78
CA PRO A 54 9.20 8.16 5.24
C PRO A 54 10.03 9.34 4.71
N ALA A 55 11.28 9.10 4.30
CA ALA A 55 12.16 10.13 3.73
C ALA A 55 11.94 10.36 2.23
N ALA A 56 10.98 9.68 1.59
CA ALA A 56 10.60 9.98 0.22
C ALA A 56 9.83 11.29 0.15
N ASP A 57 10.10 12.10 -0.89
CA ASP A 57 9.39 13.35 -1.14
C ASP A 57 7.88 13.12 -1.17
N GLY A 58 7.13 13.90 -0.38
CA GLY A 58 5.67 13.80 -0.29
C GLY A 58 5.12 12.58 0.47
N ALA A 59 5.96 11.72 1.07
CA ALA A 59 5.49 10.54 1.79
C ALA A 59 4.61 10.89 3.00
N GLY A 60 4.98 11.92 3.77
CA GLY A 60 4.18 12.39 4.90
C GLY A 60 2.84 12.99 4.47
N GLU A 61 2.82 13.78 3.40
CA GLU A 61 1.59 14.35 2.82
C GLU A 61 0.65 13.26 2.29
N LEU A 62 1.21 12.25 1.63
CA LEU A 62 0.44 11.09 1.17
C LEU A 62 -0.17 10.33 2.34
N ALA A 63 0.61 10.04 3.39
CA ALA A 63 0.12 9.33 4.57
C ALA A 63 -1.00 10.11 5.25
N ALA A 64 -0.79 11.40 5.51
CA ALA A 64 -1.80 12.27 6.13
C ALA A 64 -3.08 12.36 5.29
N ALA A 65 -2.96 12.45 3.96
CA ALA A 65 -4.13 12.49 3.08
C ALA A 65 -4.93 11.17 3.12
N LEU A 66 -4.27 10.02 3.13
CA LEU A 66 -4.93 8.72 3.23
C LEU A 66 -5.54 8.48 4.62
N GLU A 67 -4.89 9.00 5.67
CA GLU A 67 -5.41 8.98 7.04
C GLU A 67 -6.66 9.84 7.20
N ALA A 68 -6.70 11.00 6.54
CA ALA A 68 -7.90 11.84 6.49
C ALA A 68 -9.09 11.14 5.80
N GLU A 69 -8.82 10.21 4.87
CA GLU A 69 -9.84 9.33 4.24
C GLU A 69 -10.19 8.10 5.11
N GLY A 70 -9.68 8.02 6.33
CA GLY A 70 -10.03 6.99 7.31
C GLY A 70 -9.18 5.71 7.24
N ALA A 71 -8.06 5.72 6.51
CA ALA A 71 -7.12 4.59 6.51
C ALA A 71 -6.06 4.72 7.61
N ARG A 72 -5.64 3.60 8.21
CA ARG A 72 -4.39 3.53 8.98
C ARG A 72 -3.23 3.29 8.03
N VAL A 73 -2.26 4.19 8.01
CA VAL A 73 -1.11 4.10 7.09
C VAL A 73 0.18 3.90 7.87
N THR A 74 1.01 2.95 7.42
CA THR A 74 2.40 2.83 7.85
C THR A 74 3.29 3.00 6.63
N VAL A 75 4.27 3.91 6.72
CA VAL A 75 5.29 4.06 5.68
C VAL A 75 6.60 3.49 6.22
N ALA A 76 7.18 2.51 5.53
CA ALA A 76 8.42 1.88 5.95
C ALA A 76 9.50 1.97 4.86
N ALA A 77 10.74 2.23 5.30
CA ALA A 77 11.91 2.06 4.46
C ALA A 77 12.22 0.56 4.34
N CYS A 78 12.14 0.02 3.13
CA CYS A 78 12.41 -1.39 2.86
C CYS A 78 12.91 -1.56 1.43
N ASP A 79 14.00 -2.31 1.27
CA ASP A 79 14.40 -2.85 -0.02
C ASP A 79 13.75 -4.23 -0.21
N VAL A 80 12.84 -4.33 -1.18
CA VAL A 80 12.08 -5.56 -1.45
C VAL A 80 12.94 -6.69 -2.04
N SER A 81 14.18 -6.40 -2.43
CA SER A 81 15.15 -7.40 -2.88
C SER A 81 15.97 -8.01 -1.74
N ASP A 82 15.91 -7.43 -0.54
CA ASP A 82 16.57 -7.93 0.67
C ASP A 82 15.69 -9.00 1.36
N ARG A 83 16.30 -10.11 1.80
CA ARG A 83 15.60 -11.33 2.25
C ARG A 83 16.13 -11.86 3.58
#